data_AF-A0A1C5G0N1-F1
#
_entry.id   AF-A0A1C5G0N1-F1
#
_cell.length_a   1.000
_cell.length_b   1.000
_cell.length_c   1.000
_cell.angle_alpha   90.00
_cell.angle_beta   90.00
_cell.angle_gamma   90.00
#
_symmetry.space_group_name_H-M   'P 1'
#
loop_
_entity.id
_entity.type
_entity.pdbx_description
1 polymer ?
#
loop_
_entity_poly.entity_id
_entity_poly.type
_entity_poly.pdbx_seq_one_letter_code
_entity_poly.pdbx_strand_id
1 'polypeptide(L)' 'DEPLSSGFGSRTATAMGHLPIDGPDGTARRLAALEGRTLYTHLNNTNPLNDPAAPHHTELRKLGVEVAADGMVIDL' A
#
# COMPACT_ATOMS: atom_id res chain seq x y z
N ASP A 1 5.28 2.45 9.89
CA ASP A 1 6.74 2.69 9.85
C ASP A 1 7.51 1.56 9.17
N GLU A 2 7.02 1.12 8.02
CA GLU A 2 7.52 -0.08 7.36
C GLU A 2 9.06 -0.06 7.12
N PRO A 3 9.66 0.99 6.52
CA PRO A 3 11.10 1.03 6.25
C PRO A 3 11.98 1.03 7.51
N LEU A 4 11.45 1.53 8.63
CA LEU A 4 12.12 1.44 9.93
C LEU A 4 12.00 0.04 10.52
N SER A 5 10.81 -0.56 10.47
CA SER A 5 10.54 -1.89 11.04
C SER A 5 11.27 -3.02 10.32
N SER A 6 11.58 -2.83 9.03
CA SER A 6 12.32 -3.82 8.23
C SER A 6 13.84 -3.74 8.45
N GLY A 7 14.34 -2.69 9.13
CA GLY A 7 15.76 -2.52 9.44
C GLY A 7 16.63 -2.04 8.27
N PHE A 8 16.06 -1.82 7.09
CA PHE A 8 16.80 -1.35 5.90
C PHE A 8 16.94 0.17 5.81
N GLY A 9 16.34 0.93 6.73
CA GLY A 9 16.43 2.38 6.76
C GLY A 9 16.29 2.99 8.15
N SER A 10 16.68 4.25 8.27
CA SER A 10 16.57 5.07 9.50
C SER A 10 15.45 6.12 9.44
N ARG A 11 14.66 6.14 8.36
CA ARG A 11 13.56 7.09 8.15
C ARG A 11 12.21 6.37 8.11
N THR A 12 11.21 6.94 8.77
CA THR A 12 9.81 6.52 8.60
C THR A 12 9.37 6.74 7.15
N ALA A 13 8.29 6.09 6.72
CA ALA A 13 7.66 6.39 5.43
C ALA A 13 7.26 7.88 5.35
N THR A 14 6.72 8.44 6.44
CA THR A 14 6.31 9.84 6.52
C THR A 14 7.47 10.82 6.40
N ALA A 15 8.64 10.51 6.97
CA ALA A 15 9.85 11.31 6.84
C ALA A 15 10.42 11.30 5.41
N MET A 16 10.00 10.35 4.58
CA MET A 16 10.29 10.31 3.14
C MET A 16 9.18 10.98 2.30
N GLY A 17 8.15 11.56 2.93
CA GLY A 17 7.03 12.19 2.23
C GLY A 17 5.94 11.21 1.77
N HIS A 18 5.94 9.96 2.25
CA HIS A 18 4.93 8.95 1.92
C HIS A 18 3.95 8.74 3.08
N LEU A 19 2.66 8.75 2.76
CA LEU A 19 1.63 8.40 3.73
C LEU A 19 1.54 6.88 3.91
N PRO A 20 1.31 6.37 5.13
CA PRO A 20 1.06 4.94 5.37
C PRO A 20 -0.15 4.41 4.59
N ILE A 21 -0.10 3.14 4.22
CA ILE A 21 -1.23 2.44 3.57
C ILE A 21 -2.31 2.13 4.62
N ASP A 22 -1.90 1.59 5.76
CA ASP A 22 -2.78 1.14 6.83
C ASP A 22 -2.65 2.00 8.11
N GLY A 23 -3.34 1.58 9.17
CA GLY A 23 -3.42 2.30 10.45
C GLY A 23 -4.60 3.30 10.52
N PRO A 24 -4.77 3.97 11.68
CA PRO A 24 -5.85 4.96 11.91
C PRO A 24 -5.93 6.03 10.82
N ASP A 25 -4.77 6.49 10.35
CA ASP A 25 -4.61 7.52 9.33
C ASP A 25 -4.18 6.98 7.97
N GLY A 26 -4.28 5.66 7.78
CA GLY A 26 -3.89 4.97 6.56
C GLY A 26 -4.68 5.44 5.35
N THR A 27 -3.99 5.59 4.22
CA THR A 27 -4.61 5.99 2.96
C THR A 27 -5.65 4.99 2.47
N ALA A 28 -5.57 3.70 2.84
CA ALA A 28 -6.46 2.67 2.31
C ALA A 28 -7.92 2.92 2.70
N ARG A 29 -8.18 3.27 3.97
CA ARG A 29 -9.53 3.60 4.43
C ARG A 29 -10.04 4.91 3.84
N ARG A 30 -9.15 5.88 3.64
CA ARG A 30 -9.50 7.19 3.06
C ARG A 30 -9.92 7.04 1.59
N LEU A 31 -9.17 6.23 0.84
CA LEU A 31 -9.43 5.98 -0.59
C LEU A 31 -10.61 5.03 -0.81
N ALA A 32 -10.85 4.08 0.09
CA ALA A 32 -12.00 3.17 0.02
C ALA A 32 -13.37 3.87 0.09
N ALA A 33 -13.41 5.12 0.54
CA ALA A 33 -14.63 5.93 0.55
C ALA A 33 -14.93 6.60 -0.81
N LEU A 34 -14.00 6.54 -1.77
CA LEU A 34 -14.16 7.13 -3.09
C LEU A 34 -14.79 6.13 -4.06
N GLU A 35 -15.49 6.64 -5.08
CA GLU A 35 -15.99 5.81 -6.16
C GLU A 35 -14.86 5.44 -7.14
N GLY A 36 -14.88 4.20 -7.62
CA GLY A 36 -13.94 3.70 -8.64
C GLY A 36 -12.92 2.70 -8.12
N ARG A 37 -12.14 2.14 -9.04
CA ARG A 37 -11.12 1.13 -8.73
C ARG A 37 -9.87 1.82 -8.17
N THR A 38 -9.45 1.43 -6.98
CA THR A 38 -8.26 1.99 -6.30
C THR A 38 -7.09 1.00 -6.34
N LEU A 39 -5.96 1.45 -6.87
CA LEU A 39 -4.73 0.66 -7.01
C LEU A 39 -3.55 1.38 -6.38
N TYR A 40 -2.87 0.74 -5.43
CA TYR A 40 -1.56 1.18 -4.96
C TYR A 40 -0.47 0.82 -5.97
N THR A 41 0.45 1.74 -6.20
CA THR A 41 1.68 1.54 -6.97
C THR A 41 2.83 2.23 -6.24
N HIS A 42 4.04 2.18 -6.80
CA HIS A 42 5.24 2.79 -6.22
C HIS A 42 5.48 2.30 -4.78
N LEU A 43 5.39 0.98 -4.59
CA LEU A 43 5.72 0.36 -3.31
C LEU A 43 7.23 0.43 -3.09
N ASN A 44 7.63 0.76 -1.87
CA ASN A 44 9.03 0.62 -1.47
C ASN A 44 9.43 -0.86 -1.49
N ASN A 45 10.70 -1.18 -1.75
CA ASN A 45 11.17 -2.57 -1.84
C ASN A 45 10.97 -3.39 -0.55
N THR A 46 10.91 -2.71 0.60
CA THR A 46 10.68 -3.34 1.91
C THR A 46 9.20 -3.53 2.25
N ASN A 47 8.28 -3.00 1.43
CA ASN A 47 6.85 -3.09 1.70
C ASN A 47 6.36 -4.55 1.65
N PRO A 48 5.65 -5.06 2.69
CA PRO A 48 5.20 -6.44 2.72
C PRO A 48 4.22 -6.79 1.59
N LEU A 49 3.58 -5.80 0.96
CA LEU A 49 2.70 -6.01 -0.20
C LEU A 49 3.45 -6.43 -1.46
N ASN A 50 4.79 -6.34 -1.49
CA ASN A 50 5.60 -6.91 -2.57
C ASN A 50 5.54 -8.45 -2.58
N ASP A 51 5.17 -9.08 -1.47
CA ASP A 51 4.85 -10.50 -1.43
C ASP A 51 3.35 -10.70 -1.76
N PRO A 52 2.99 -11.31 -2.90
CA PRO A 52 1.59 -11.56 -3.26
C PRO A 52 0.84 -12.48 -2.27
N ALA A 53 1.57 -13.26 -1.47
CA ALA A 53 1.00 -14.12 -0.44
C ALA A 53 0.80 -13.40 0.91
N ALA A 54 1.25 -12.15 1.05
CA ALA A 54 1.14 -11.42 2.31
C ALA A 54 -0.33 -11.22 2.72
N PRO A 55 -0.68 -11.41 4.01
CA PRO A 55 -2.05 -11.27 4.50
C PRO A 55 -2.62 -9.86 4.31
N HIS A 56 -1.75 -8.83 4.20
CA HIS A 56 -2.11 -7.44 3.94
C HIS A 56 -2.96 -7.27 2.66
N HIS A 57 -2.74 -8.09 1.63
CA HIS A 57 -3.58 -8.08 0.41
C HIS A 57 -5.05 -8.40 0.72
N THR A 58 -5.31 -9.29 1.69
CA THR A 58 -6.67 -9.63 2.10
C THR A 58 -7.36 -8.44 2.80
N GLU A 59 -6.62 -7.70 3.62
CA GLU A 59 -7.16 -6.52 4.29
C GLU A 59 -7.46 -5.38 3.32
N LEU A 60 -6.61 -5.16 2.31
CA LEU A 60 -6.88 -4.18 1.25
C LEU A 60 -8.10 -4.58 0.40
N ARG A 61 -8.21 -5.85 0.02
CA ARG A 61 -9.37 -6.35 -0.75
C ARG A 61 -10.69 -6.17 -0.02
N LYS A 62 -10.73 -6.32 1.31
CA LYS A 62 -11.94 -6.03 2.12
C LYS A 62 -12.38 -4.57 2.02
N LEU A 63 -11.45 -3.66 1.71
CA LEU A 63 -11.71 -2.23 1.51
C LEU A 63 -11.95 -1.86 0.04
N GLY A 64 -11.96 -2.84 -0.88
CA GLY A 64 -12.05 -2.57 -2.32
C GLY A 64 -10.79 -1.92 -2.91
N VAL A 65 -9.65 -2.06 -2.23
CA VAL A 65 -8.36 -1.52 -2.66
C VAL A 65 -7.42 -2.66 -3.03
N GLU A 66 -6.61 -2.47 -4.06
CA GLU A 66 -5.68 -3.47 -4.57
C GLU A 66 -4.28 -2.88 -4.79
N VAL A 67 -3.31 -3.74 -5.08
CA VAL A 67 -1.95 -3.33 -5.48
C VAL A 67 -1.81 -3.60 -6.97
N ALA A 68 -1.28 -2.64 -7.72
CA ALA A 68 -0.99 -2.80 -9.13
C ALA A 68 0.09 -3.90 -9.30
N ALA A 69 -0.17 -4.84 -10.21
CA ALA A 69 0.79 -5.86 -10.59
C ALA A 69 1.75 -5.33 -11.67
N ASP A 70 2.95 -5.90 -11.75
CA ASP A 70 3.86 -5.64 -12.85
C ASP A 70 3.21 -6.00 -14.20
N GLY A 71 3.27 -5.07 -15.14
CA GLY A 71 2.62 -5.21 -16.45
C GLY A 71 1.10 -5.10 -16.45
N MET A 72 0.47 -4.70 -15.33
CA MET A 72 -0.97 -4.47 -15.28
C MET A 72 -1.41 -3.42 -16.32
N VAL A 73 -2.34 -3.82 -17.18
CA VAL A 73 -3.02 -2.92 -18.12
C VAL A 73 -4.33 -2.46 -17.50
N ILE A 74 -4.56 -1.15 -17.50
CA ILE A 74 -5.80 -0.53 -17.09
C ILE A 74 -6.54 -0.10 -18.35
N ASP A 75 -7.70 -0.72 -18.58
CA ASP A 75 -8.67 -0.27 -19.58
C ASP A 75 -9.77 0.54 -18.87
N LEU A 76 -10.23 1.63 -19.51
CA LEU A 76 -11.09 2.65 -18.90
C LEU A 76 -12.45 2.74 -19.60
#